data_AF-X1M6Y9-F1
#
_entry.id   AF-X1M6Y9-F1
#
_cell.length_a   1.000
_cell.length_b   1.000
_cell.length_c   1.000
_cell.angle_alpha   90.00
_cell.angle_beta   90.00
_cell.angle_gamma   90.00
#
_symmetry.space_group_name_H-M   'P 1'
#
loop_
_entity.id
_entity.type
_entity.pdbx_description
1 polymer ?
#
loop_
_entity_poly.entity_id
_entity_poly.type
_entity_poly.pdbx_seq_one_letter_code
_entity_poly.pdbx_strand_id
1 'polypeptide(L)'
;MKIIAVNGSPRKGGNTDLLLDEVLGIIKRNQIETETIFLRDYELQPCDACGYCREHPGKCHIKDDFPLIFEKSLAAEGIILATPVMSKVGWVILASRL
;
A
#
# COMPACT_ATOMS: atom_id res chain seq x y z
N MET A 1 -6.17 8.48 -14.34
CA MET A 1 -5.21 7.40 -14.05
C MET A 1 -4.27 7.81 -12.93
N LYS A 2 -4.59 7.38 -11.71
CA LYS A 2 -3.73 7.49 -10.53
C LYS A 2 -3.26 6.11 -10.08
N ILE A 3 -1.95 5.96 -9.90
CA ILE A 3 -1.32 4.76 -9.34
C ILE A 3 -0.84 5.04 -7.92
N ILE A 4 -1.20 4.18 -6.97
CA ILE A 4 -0.64 4.18 -5.62
C ILE A 4 0.45 3.11 -5.54
N ALA A 5 1.64 3.47 -5.07
CA ALA A 5 2.67 2.52 -4.73
C ALA A 5 2.75 2.34 -3.21
N VAL A 6 2.56 1.12 -2.71
CA VAL A 6 2.69 0.78 -1.30
C VAL A 6 4.03 0.07 -1.09
N ASN A 7 4.92 0.70 -0.32
CA ASN A 7 6.24 0.17 -0.01
C ASN A 7 6.28 -0.38 1.41
N GLY A 8 6.42 -1.70 1.52
CA GLY A 8 6.49 -2.43 2.79
C GLY A 8 7.91 -2.60 3.35
N SER A 9 8.93 -2.03 2.73
CA SER A 9 10.29 -2.09 3.25
C SER A 9 10.45 -1.18 4.48
N PRO A 10 10.92 -1.71 5.63
CA PRO A 10 11.27 -0.89 6.78
C PRO A 10 12.57 -0.09 6.55
N ARG A 11 13.36 -0.44 5.53
CA ARG A 11 14.65 0.18 5.23
C ARG A 11 14.48 1.32 4.24
N LYS A 12 14.66 2.55 4.71
CA LYS A 12 14.75 3.75 3.86
C LYS A 12 16.02 3.68 3.00
N GLY A 13 15.88 3.94 1.70
CA GLY A 13 16.99 3.90 0.74
C GLY A 13 17.53 2.49 0.45
N GLY A 14 16.80 1.44 0.82
CA GLY A 14 17.15 0.06 0.49
C GLY A 14 16.75 -0.34 -0.93
N ASN A 15 17.02 -1.59 -1.30
CA ASN A 15 16.74 -2.13 -2.65
C ASN A 15 15.29 -1.91 -3.10
N THR A 16 14.31 -2.08 -2.19
CA THR A 16 12.90 -1.89 -2.51
C THR A 16 12.57 -0.43 -2.84
N ASP A 17 13.16 0.54 -2.14
CA ASP A 17 13.00 1.96 -2.45
C ASP A 17 13.60 2.27 -3.84
N LEU A 18 14.83 1.82 -4.09
CA LEU A 18 15.54 2.08 -5.37
C LEU A 18 14.82 1.47 -6.59
N LEU A 19 14.34 0.23 -6.46
CA LEU A 19 13.60 -0.42 -7.54
C LEU A 19 12.24 0.24 -7.77
N LEU A 20 11.57 0.67 -6.69
CA LEU A 20 10.31 1.38 -6.81
C LEU A 20 10.51 2.74 -7.50
N ASP A 21 11.56 3.47 -7.16
CA ASP A 21 11.88 4.75 -7.79
C ASP A 21 12.10 4.64 -9.31
N GLU A 22 12.78 3.58 -9.78
CA GLU A 22 12.95 3.32 -11.21
C GLU A 22 11.60 3.08 -11.92
N VAL A 23 10.75 2.23 -11.33
CA VAL A 23 9.41 1.94 -11.86
C VAL A 23 8.55 3.20 -11.91
N LEU A 24 8.52 3.98 -10.83
CA LEU A 24 7.78 5.24 -10.78
C LEU A 24 8.34 6.28 -11.74
N GLY A 25 9.65 6.28 -11.98
CA GLY A 25 10.30 7.11 -12.99
C GLY A 25 9.76 6.82 -14.40
N ILE A 26 9.60 5.56 -14.76
CA ILE A 26 8.99 5.15 -16.04
C ILE A 26 7.52 5.60 -16.13
N ILE A 27 6.74 5.40 -15.06
CA ILE A 27 5.32 5.75 -15.03
C ILE A 27 5.11 7.27 -15.17
N LYS A 28 5.89 8.08 -14.43
CA LYS A 28 5.84 9.54 -14.51
C LYS A 28 6.20 10.06 -15.91
N ARG A 29 7.13 9.41 -16.63
CA ARG A 29 7.44 9.75 -18.04
C ARG A 29 6.25 9.57 -18.98
N ASN A 30 5.29 8.72 -18.63
CA ASN A 30 4.03 8.53 -19.35
C ASN A 30 2.90 9.43 -18.85
N GLN A 31 3.22 10.46 -18.04
CA GLN A 31 2.27 11.45 -17.51
C GLN A 31 1.16 10.85 -16.64
N ILE A 32 1.43 9.70 -16.00
CA ILE A 32 0.52 9.06 -15.05
C ILE A 32 0.83 9.58 -13.65
N GLU A 33 -0.21 9.99 -12.92
CA GLU A 33 -0.08 10.44 -11.54
C GLU A 33 0.30 9.28 -10.63
N THR A 34 1.28 9.50 -9.75
CA THR A 34 1.75 8.50 -8.81
C THR A 34 1.87 9.09 -7.41
N GLU A 35 1.49 8.30 -6.41
CA GLU A 35 1.72 8.60 -5.00
C GLU A 35 2.33 7.38 -4.32
N THR A 36 3.33 7.59 -3.47
CA THR A 36 4.01 6.52 -2.74
C THR A 36 3.65 6.58 -1.26
N ILE A 37 3.21 5.45 -0.73
CA ILE A 37 2.93 5.22 0.68
C ILE A 37 4.03 4.31 1.21
N PHE A 38 4.91 4.84 2.05
CA PHE A 38 5.89 4.02 2.76
C PHE A 38 5.29 3.56 4.08
N LEU A 39 5.00 2.26 4.22
CA LEU A 39 4.31 1.73 5.40
C LEU A 39 5.09 1.95 6.72
N ARG A 40 6.40 2.15 6.62
CA ARG A 40 7.28 2.50 7.75
C ARG A 40 6.98 3.87 8.38
N ASP A 41 6.24 4.73 7.67
CA ASP A 41 5.88 6.08 8.13
C ASP A 41 4.49 6.09 8.81
N TYR A 42 3.87 4.92 8.98
CA TYR A 42 2.52 4.75 9.54
C TYR A 42 2.54 3.77 10.72
N GLU A 43 1.61 3.97 11.65
CA GLU A 43 1.35 3.02 12.73
C GLU A 43 0.33 1.99 12.24
N LEU A 44 0.77 0.74 12.10
CA LEU A 44 -0.06 -0.37 11.63
C LEU A 44 0.04 -1.55 12.58
N GLN A 45 -1.11 -2.06 12.99
CA GLN A 45 -1.20 -3.25 13.82
C GLN A 45 -1.55 -4.46 12.94
N PRO A 46 -1.06 -5.66 13.30
CA PRO A 46 -1.43 -6.87 12.57
C PRO A 46 -2.94 -7.12 12.70
N CYS A 47 -3.56 -7.52 11.60
CA CYS A 47 -4.94 -7.97 11.61
C CYS A 47 -5.11 -9.16 12.57
N ASP A 48 -6.14 -9.11 13.42
CA ASP A 48 -6.47 -10.15 14.41
C ASP A 48 -7.52 -11.15 13.90
N ALA A 49 -7.88 -11.07 12.62
CA ALA A 49 -8.87 -11.93 11.96
C ALA A 49 -10.27 -11.93 12.62
N CYS A 50 -10.65 -10.86 13.32
CA CYS A 50 -11.95 -10.74 13.99
C CYS A 50 -13.18 -10.79 13.04
N GLY A 51 -13.01 -10.48 11.75
CA GLY A 51 -14.08 -10.45 10.77
C GLY A 51 -14.97 -9.19 10.75
N TYR A 52 -14.73 -8.19 11.61
CA TYR A 52 -15.53 -6.96 11.70
C TYR A 52 -15.76 -6.26 10.35
N CYS A 53 -14.72 -6.20 9.52
CA CYS A 53 -14.75 -5.57 8.19
C CYS A 53 -15.67 -6.28 7.17
N ARG A 54 -16.05 -7.54 7.42
CA ARG A 54 -17.01 -8.27 6.57
C ARG A 54 -18.42 -7.74 6.75
N GLU A 55 -18.78 -7.38 7.98
CA GLU A 55 -20.07 -6.81 8.33
C GLU A 55 -20.09 -5.28 8.16
N HIS A 56 -18.93 -4.65 8.25
CA HIS A 56 -18.74 -3.20 8.13
C HIS A 56 -17.71 -2.88 7.03
N PRO A 57 -18.12 -2.90 5.74
CA PRO A 57 -17.21 -2.70 4.63
C PRO A 57 -16.37 -1.42 4.77
N GLY A 58 -15.07 -1.55 4.58
CA GLY A 58 -14.10 -0.45 4.67
C GLY A 58 -13.80 0.04 6.09
N LYS A 59 -14.32 -0.62 7.14
CA LYS A 59 -14.02 -0.29 8.53
C LYS A 59 -13.25 -1.42 9.22
N CYS A 60 -12.26 -1.04 10.00
CA CYS A 60 -11.57 -1.93 10.92
C CYS A 60 -11.89 -1.52 12.36
N HIS A 61 -11.94 -2.49 13.28
CA HIS A 61 -12.07 -2.18 14.71
C HIS A 61 -10.74 -1.76 15.33
N ILE A 62 -9.61 -2.22 14.75
CA ILE A 62 -8.27 -1.76 15.06
C ILE A 62 -8.17 -0.28 14.70
N LYS A 63 -7.71 0.52 15.66
CA LYS A 63 -7.52 1.97 15.52
C LYS A 63 -6.07 2.26 15.19
N ASP A 64 -5.73 2.08 13.93
CA ASP A 64 -4.41 2.35 13.36
C ASP A 64 -4.56 3.15 12.06
N ASP A 65 -3.48 3.32 11.31
CA ASP A 65 -3.48 4.11 10.07
C ASP A 65 -3.99 3.34 8.84
N PHE A 66 -4.44 2.09 9.00
CA PHE A 66 -4.94 1.28 7.88
C PHE A 66 -6.08 1.95 7.10
N PRO A 67 -7.10 2.58 7.74
CA PRO A 67 -8.19 3.23 7.01
C PRO A 67 -7.72 4.29 6.02
N LEU A 68 -6.72 5.09 6.37
CA LEU A 68 -6.16 6.12 5.49
C LEU A 68 -5.50 5.50 4.24
N ILE A 69 -4.73 4.43 4.44
CA ILE A 69 -4.06 3.69 3.35
C ILE A 69 -5.10 2.99 2.46
N PHE A 70 -6.12 2.42 3.08
CA PHE A 70 -7.22 1.73 2.40
C PHE A 70 -8.03 2.69 1.53
N GLU A 71 -8.40 3.86 2.05
CA GLU A 71 -9.11 4.90 1.30
C GLU A 71 -8.32 5.37 0.07
N LYS A 72 -7.00 5.64 0.23
CA LYS A 72 -6.14 5.99 -0.89
C LYS A 72 -6.05 4.88 -1.94
N SER A 73 -6.01 3.62 -1.48
CA SER A 73 -5.95 2.45 -2.35
C SER A 73 -7.25 2.26 -3.14
N LEU A 74 -8.41 2.51 -2.52
CA LEU A 74 -9.72 2.47 -3.19
C LEU A 74 -9.91 3.57 -4.24
N ALA A 75 -9.29 4.74 -4.02
CA ALA A 75 -9.34 5.85 -4.96
C ALA A 75 -8.40 5.69 -6.16
N ALA A 76 -7.46 4.73 -6.10
CA ALA A 76 -6.49 4.49 -7.17
C ALA A 76 -7.07 3.62 -8.29
N GLU A 77 -6.59 3.84 -9.52
CA GLU A 77 -6.90 3.00 -10.69
C GLU A 77 -5.86 1.88 -10.87
N GLY A 78 -4.71 1.97 -10.18
CA GLY A 78 -3.70 0.93 -10.14
C GLY A 78 -2.92 0.95 -8.84
N ILE A 79 -2.44 -0.22 -8.41
CA ILE A 79 -1.67 -0.38 -7.18
C ILE A 79 -0.37 -1.14 -7.49
N ILE A 80 0.76 -0.61 -7.02
CA ILE A 80 2.05 -1.27 -7.03
C ILE A 80 2.37 -1.70 -5.60
N LEU A 81 2.62 -2.99 -5.39
CA LEU A 81 3.08 -3.53 -4.11
C LEU A 81 4.59 -3.75 -4.15
N ALA A 82 5.33 -2.88 -3.47
CA ALA A 82 6.78 -2.97 -3.36
C ALA A 82 7.15 -3.58 -2.00
N THR A 83 7.45 -4.88 -1.98
CA THR A 83 7.75 -5.60 -0.75
C THR A 83 9.13 -6.28 -0.84
N PRO A 84 9.96 -6.22 0.21
CA PRO A 84 11.13 -7.10 0.28
C PRO A 84 10.67 -8.55 0.39
N VAL A 85 11.52 -9.50 -0.05
CA VAL A 85 11.26 -10.96 0.04
C VAL A 85 10.94 -11.40 1.47
N MET A 86 11.52 -10.72 2.46
CA MET A 86 11.21 -10.87 3.88
C MET A 86 10.54 -9.60 4.41
N SER A 87 9.24 -9.46 4.19
CA SER A 87 8.42 -8.39 4.76
C SER A 87 7.59 -8.92 5.93
N LYS A 88 7.48 -8.15 7.01
CA LYS A 88 6.52 -8.42 8.12
C LYS A 88 5.09 -8.00 7.77
N VAL A 89 4.88 -7.35 6.63
CA VAL A 89 3.57 -6.89 6.17
C VAL A 89 2.85 -8.07 5.51
N GLY A 90 2.10 -8.82 6.32
CA GLY A 90 1.20 -9.85 5.83
C GLY A 90 0.06 -9.22 5.05
N TRP A 91 -0.04 -9.55 3.76
CA TRP A 91 -1.22 -9.39 2.90
C TRP A 91 -1.80 -7.97 2.81
N VAL A 92 -1.20 -7.13 1.96
CA VAL A 92 -1.98 -6.05 1.32
C VAL A 92 -2.93 -6.72 0.33
N ILE A 93 -4.19 -6.86 0.73
CA ILE A 93 -5.25 -7.47 -0.08
C ILE A 93 -5.40 -6.68 -1.38
N LEU A 94 -5.12 -7.34 -2.50
CA LEU A 94 -5.44 -6.87 -3.86
C LEU A 94 -6.97 -6.84 -4.01
N ALA A 95 -7.57 -5.66 -3.83
CA ALA A 95 -8.87 -5.37 -4.40
C ALA A 95 -8.65 -4.69 -5.76
N SER A 96 -8.18 -5.44 -6.76
CA SER A 96 -8.26 -4.97 -8.14
C SER A 96 -9.71 -5.10 -8.60
N ARG A 97 -10.37 -3.98 -8.89
CA ARG A 97 -11.56 -3.97 -9.74
C ARG A 97 -11.14 -4.41 -11.14
N LEU A 98 -11.33 -5.70 -11.43
CA LEU A 98 -11.70 -6.11 -12.79
C LEU A 98 -13.19 -5.86 -12.96
#